data_AF-A0AAU5DDY4-F1
#
_entry.id   AF-A0AAU5DDY4-F1
#
_cell.length_a   1.000
_cell.length_b   1.000
_cell.length_c   1.000
_cell.angle_alpha   90.00
_cell.angle_beta   90.00
_cell.angle_gamma   90.00
#
_symmetry.space_group_name_H-M   'P 1'
#
loop_
_entity.id
_entity.type
_entity.pdbx_description
1 polymer ?
#
loop_
_entity_poly.entity_id
_entity_poly.type
_entity_poly.pdbx_seq_one_letter_code
_entity_poly.pdbx_strand_id
1 'polypeptide(L)'
;MSDNSADYGVQPLGDHEYLLRVPGDAREAEFRFRASPNVLKDLGVDSAAEQFVVRETAAFLLEHQPVMDLPPMIDLEDVAAAYDGYLNELRERLASS
;
A
#
# COMPACT_ATOMS: atom_id res chain seq x y z
N MET A 1 -21.04 5.04 11.47
CA MET A 1 -19.60 4.82 11.68
C MET A 1 -19.00 4.75 10.30
N SER A 2 -18.13 5.71 9.99
CA SER A 2 -17.70 6.05 8.64
C SER A 2 -16.83 4.95 8.07
N ASP A 3 -17.29 4.32 6.99
CA ASP A 3 -16.42 3.59 6.07
C ASP A 3 -15.69 4.68 5.26
N ASN A 4 -14.56 5.16 5.78
CA ASN A 4 -13.64 5.99 5.02
C ASN A 4 -12.75 5.05 4.20
N SER A 5 -13.37 4.24 3.35
CA SER A 5 -12.68 3.63 2.22
C SER A 5 -12.29 4.80 1.33
N ALA A 6 -11.06 5.28 1.51
CA ALA A 6 -10.47 6.22 0.58
C ALA A 6 -10.66 5.62 -0.82
N ASP A 7 -11.35 6.35 -1.69
CA ASP A 7 -11.85 5.90 -3.00
C ASP A 7 -10.69 5.80 -4.01
N TYR A 8 -9.64 5.07 -3.65
CA TYR A 8 -8.48 4.82 -4.51
C TYR A 8 -8.53 3.40 -5.08
N GLY A 9 -8.20 3.29 -6.36
CA GLY A 9 -8.15 2.02 -7.07
C GLY A 9 -6.76 1.41 -7.02
N VAL A 10 -6.66 0.11 -6.71
CA VAL A 10 -5.43 -0.68 -6.85
C VAL A 10 -5.58 -1.63 -8.03
N GLN A 11 -4.74 -1.49 -9.05
CA GLN A 11 -4.78 -2.31 -10.27
C GLN A 11 -3.48 -3.10 -10.42
N PRO A 12 -3.51 -4.41 -10.68
CA PRO A 12 -2.30 -5.17 -10.99
C PRO A 12 -1.72 -4.74 -12.35
N LEU A 13 -0.40 -4.56 -12.41
CA LEU A 13 0.34 -4.23 -13.64
C LEU A 13 1.17 -5.41 -14.16
N GLY A 14 1.57 -6.33 -13.28
CA GLY A 14 2.44 -7.46 -13.60
C GLY A 14 2.92 -8.16 -12.34
N ASP A 15 3.99 -8.94 -12.46
CA ASP A 15 4.57 -9.68 -11.32
C ASP A 15 5.00 -8.71 -10.22
N HIS A 16 4.27 -8.77 -9.09
CA HIS A 16 4.51 -7.95 -7.92
C HIS A 16 4.39 -6.44 -8.09
N GLU A 17 3.78 -5.98 -9.18
CA GLU A 17 3.63 -4.54 -9.47
C GLU A 17 2.16 -4.13 -9.55
N TYR A 18 1.85 -3.00 -8.93
CA TYR A 18 0.50 -2.47 -8.83
C TYR A 18 0.47 -0.96 -9.08
N LEU A 19 -0.61 -0.49 -9.69
CA LEU A 19 -0.91 0.93 -9.83
C LEU A 19 -1.96 1.33 -8.79
N LEU A 20 -1.60 2.29 -7.96
CA LEU A 20 -2.54 3.00 -7.10
C LEU A 20 -2.95 4.30 -7.81
N ARG A 21 -4.27 4.54 -7.85
CA ARG A 21 -4.86 5.78 -8.33
C ARG A 21 -5.60 6.46 -7.21
N VAL A 22 -5.11 7.63 -6.79
CA VAL A 22 -5.72 8.43 -5.72
C VAL A 22 -6.44 9.61 -6.35
N PRO A 23 -7.77 9.76 -6.18
CA PRO A 23 -8.50 10.91 -6.68
C PRO A 23 -8.00 12.18 -5.98
N GLY A 24 -7.82 13.25 -6.75
CA GLY A 24 -7.42 14.55 -6.24
C GLY A 24 -8.29 15.66 -6.84
N ASP A 25 -8.35 16.81 -6.17
CA ASP A 25 -9.24 17.92 -6.55
C ASP A 25 -9.02 18.44 -7.98
N ALA A 26 -7.77 18.40 -8.47
CA ALA A 26 -7.39 18.90 -9.79
C ALA A 26 -6.97 17.79 -10.77
N ARG A 27 -6.30 16.75 -10.28
CA ARG A 27 -5.85 15.60 -11.07
C ARG A 27 -5.67 14.39 -10.16
N GLU A 28 -5.99 13.22 -10.70
CA GLU A 28 -5.65 11.93 -10.10
C GLU A 28 -4.13 11.77 -9.97
N ALA A 29 -3.67 11.34 -8.80
CA ALA A 29 -2.29 10.98 -8.56
C ALA A 29 -2.11 9.47 -8.78
N GLU A 30 -1.03 9.10 -9.48
CA GLU A 30 -0.70 7.71 -9.80
C GLU A 30 0.61 7.32 -9.10
N PHE A 31 0.58 6.17 -8.42
CA PHE A 31 1.75 5.61 -7.74
C PHE A 31 1.93 4.15 -8.12
N ARG A 32 3.17 3.75 -8.40
CA ARG A 32 3.50 2.34 -8.61
C ARG A 32 3.99 1.72 -7.33
N PHE A 33 3.39 0.60 -6.97
CA PHE A 33 3.81 -0.20 -5.84
C PHE A 33 4.50 -1.45 -6.32
N ARG A 34 5.60 -1.81 -5.66
CA ARG A 34 6.26 -3.10 -5.79
C ARG A 34 6.13 -3.87 -4.50
N ALA A 35 5.37 -4.96 -4.56
CA ALA A 35 5.20 -5.87 -3.43
C ALA A 35 6.45 -6.76 -3.30
N SER A 36 7.40 -6.34 -2.48
CA SER A 36 8.62 -7.11 -2.24
C SER A 36 8.29 -8.53 -1.76
N PRO A 37 8.75 -9.59 -2.44
CA PRO A 37 8.53 -10.97 -1.99
C PRO A 37 9.08 -11.26 -0.59
N ASN A 38 10.12 -10.54 -0.16
CA ASN A 38 10.66 -10.65 1.19
C ASN A 38 9.65 -10.14 2.21
N VAL A 39 9.04 -8.98 1.95
CA VAL A 39 8.02 -8.39 2.83
C VAL A 39 6.77 -9.28 2.88
N LEU A 40 6.32 -9.81 1.74
CA LEU A 40 5.20 -10.76 1.70
C LEU A 40 5.50 -12.02 2.53
N LYS A 41 6.71 -12.56 2.41
CA LYS A 41 7.16 -13.69 3.21
C LYS A 41 7.19 -13.37 4.71
N ASP A 42 7.70 -12.20 5.08
CA ASP A 42 7.77 -11.78 6.48
C ASP A 42 6.38 -11.57 7.08
N LEU A 43 5.44 -11.06 6.29
CA LEU A 43 4.02 -10.94 6.66
C LEU A 43 3.33 -12.31 6.75
N GLY A 44 3.90 -13.35 6.14
CA GLY A 44 3.32 -14.69 6.11
C GLY A 44 2.06 -14.77 5.25
N VAL A 45 1.96 -13.92 4.23
CA VAL A 45 0.79 -13.82 3.34
C VAL A 45 1.04 -14.51 2.01
N ASP A 46 0.01 -15.16 1.50
CA ASP A 46 0.04 -15.77 0.16
C ASP A 46 -0.08 -14.70 -0.93
N SER A 47 0.35 -15.03 -2.15
CA SER A 47 0.24 -14.15 -3.33
C SER A 47 -1.20 -13.73 -3.64
N ALA A 48 -2.21 -14.51 -3.24
CA ALA A 48 -3.62 -14.14 -3.36
C ALA A 48 -4.02 -12.94 -2.49
N ALA A 49 -3.26 -12.67 -1.42
CA ALA A 49 -3.49 -11.55 -0.50
C ALA A 49 -2.63 -10.30 -0.85
N GLU A 50 -1.76 -10.41 -1.86
CA GLU A 50 -0.78 -9.37 -2.19
C GLU A 50 -1.41 -8.03 -2.58
N GLN A 51 -2.51 -8.06 -3.34
CA GLN A 51 -3.24 -6.83 -3.69
C GLN A 51 -3.81 -6.13 -2.44
N PHE A 52 -4.23 -6.91 -1.43
CA PHE A 52 -4.70 -6.36 -0.16
C PHE A 52 -3.56 -5.75 0.64
N VAL A 53 -2.39 -6.40 0.67
CA VAL A 53 -1.17 -5.87 1.29
C VAL A 53 -0.80 -4.51 0.68
N VAL A 54 -0.85 -4.38 -0.65
CA VAL A 54 -0.61 -3.10 -1.34
C VAL A 54 -1.66 -2.06 -0.97
N ARG A 55 -2.94 -2.44 -0.92
CA ARG A 55 -4.02 -1.53 -0.53
C ARG A 55 -3.82 -1.00 0.89
N GLU A 56 -3.54 -1.87 1.85
CA GLU A 56 -3.33 -1.49 3.25
C GLU A 56 -2.01 -0.71 3.44
N THR A 57 -0.99 -0.96 2.60
CA THR A 57 0.22 -0.14 2.56
C THR A 57 -0.06 1.27 2.04
N ALA A 58 -0.90 1.40 1.01
CA ALA A 58 -1.35 2.69 0.52
C ALA A 58 -2.12 3.45 1.61
N ALA A 59 -3.05 2.79 2.31
CA ALA A 59 -3.76 3.36 3.46
C ALA A 59 -2.78 3.90 4.51
N PHE A 60 -1.85 3.04 4.93
CA PHE A 60 -0.80 3.40 5.89
C PHE A 60 -0.04 4.66 5.46
N LEU A 61 0.46 4.71 4.23
CA LEU A 61 1.26 5.85 3.75
C LEU A 61 0.44 7.14 3.66
N LEU A 62 -0.81 7.06 3.20
CA LEU A 62 -1.71 8.21 3.08
C LEU A 62 -2.13 8.78 4.44
N GLU A 63 -2.17 7.95 5.48
CA GLU A 63 -2.40 8.37 6.86
C GLU A 63 -1.15 9.03 7.48
N HIS A 64 0.05 8.67 7.02
CA HIS A 64 1.31 9.17 7.57
C HIS A 64 1.82 10.45 6.91
N GLN A 65 1.59 10.64 5.61
CA GLN A 65 2.07 11.83 4.90
C GLN A 65 1.18 12.25 3.73
N PRO A 66 1.23 13.54 3.32
CA PRO A 66 0.46 14.04 2.19
C PRO A 66 0.75 13.28 0.88
N VAL A 67 -0.28 13.10 0.06
CA VAL A 67 -0.19 12.46 -1.28
C VAL A 67 0.94 13.06 -2.12
N MET A 68 1.11 14.38 -2.07
CA MET A 68 2.13 15.11 -2.85
C MET A 68 3.57 14.83 -2.43
N ASP A 69 3.78 14.28 -1.23
CA ASP A 69 5.09 13.94 -0.69
C ASP A 69 5.45 12.46 -0.94
N LEU A 70 4.50 11.65 -1.44
CA LEU A 70 4.76 10.26 -1.78
C LEU A 70 5.61 10.14 -3.05
N PRO A 71 6.61 9.25 -3.07
CA PRO A 71 7.39 8.99 -4.27
C PRO A 71 6.51 8.28 -5.32
N PRO A 72 6.76 8.49 -6.63
CA PRO A 72 5.96 7.88 -7.69
C PRO A 72 6.13 6.36 -7.80
N MET A 73 7.20 5.82 -7.21
CA MET A 73 7.47 4.39 -7.09
C MET A 73 7.72 4.09 -5.61
N ILE A 74 7.01 3.09 -5.08
CA ILE A 74 7.02 2.68 -3.69
C ILE A 74 7.34 1.20 -3.65
N ASP A 75 8.50 0.84 -3.11
CA ASP A 75 8.84 -0.55 -2.80
C ASP A 75 8.49 -0.83 -1.34
N LEU A 76 7.78 -1.94 -1.09
CA LEU A 76 7.40 -2.33 0.27
C LEU A 76 8.61 -2.59 1.17
N GLU A 77 9.75 -2.99 0.60
CA GLU A 77 11.00 -3.16 1.36
C GLU A 77 11.53 -1.80 1.85
N ASP A 78 11.46 -0.77 1.00
CA ASP A 78 11.85 0.60 1.37
C ASP A 78 10.90 1.18 2.42
N VAL A 79 9.59 0.92 2.32
CA VAL A 79 8.62 1.32 3.34
C VAL A 79 8.92 0.66 4.68
N ALA A 80 9.18 -0.65 4.68
CA ALA A 80 9.53 -1.38 5.90
C ALA A 80 10.84 -0.89 6.53
N ALA A 81 11.79 -0.42 5.73
CA ALA A 81 13.03 0.18 6.21
C ALA A 81 12.85 1.62 6.73
N ALA A 82 11.91 2.37 6.15
CA ALA A 82 11.68 3.78 6.50
C ALA A 82 10.73 3.96 7.70
N TYR A 83 9.83 3.02 7.94
CA TYR A 83 8.81 3.10 8.99
C TYR A 83 8.95 1.96 10.00
N ASP A 84 9.45 2.30 11.19
CA ASP A 84 9.45 1.38 12.32
C ASP A 84 8.02 0.93 12.65
N GLY A 85 7.83 -0.38 12.81
CA GLY A 85 6.53 -0.95 13.17
C GLY A 85 5.55 -1.16 12.01
N TYR A 86 5.86 -0.71 10.78
CA TYR A 86 5.03 -0.89 9.60
C TYR A 86 4.55 -2.34 9.41
N LEU A 87 5.45 -3.32 9.51
CA LEU A 87 5.08 -4.74 9.36
C LEU A 87 4.12 -5.23 10.46
N ASN A 88 4.19 -4.68 11.67
CA ASN A 88 3.26 -5.07 12.73
C ASN A 88 1.87 -4.48 12.45
N GLU A 89 1.83 -3.19 12.12
CA GLU A 89 0.58 -2.51 11.81
C GLU A 89 -0.12 -3.12 10.59
N LEU A 90 0.63 -3.50 9.56
CA LEU A 90 0.05 -4.15 8.40
C LEU A 90 -0.55 -5.52 8.74
N ARG A 91 0.07 -6.29 9.64
CA ARG A 91 -0.53 -7.55 10.13
C ARG A 91 -1.83 -7.31 10.88
N GLU A 92 -1.91 -6.25 11.69
CA GLU A 92 -3.12 -5.88 12.41
C GLU A 92 -4.25 -5.45 11.47
N ARG A 93 -3.93 -4.63 10.46
CA ARG A 93 -4.86 -4.20 9.41
C ARG A 93 -5.39 -5.39 8.61
N LEU A 94 -4.52 -6.29 8.19
CA LEU A 94 -4.89 -7.49 7.44
C LEU A 94 -5.70 -8.48 8.27
N ALA A 95 -5.48 -8.59 9.58
CA ALA A 95 -6.29 -9.41 10.46
C ALA A 95 -7.70 -8.84 10.73
N SER A 96 -7.90 -7.54 10.47
CA SER A 96 -9.16 -6.83 10.74
C SER A 96 -10.00 -6.58 9.47
N SER A 97 -9.51 -7.01 8.29
CA SER A 97 -10.14 -6.79 6.99
C SER A 97 -10.97 -7.99 6.49
#